data_AF-A0A7V3XF46-F1
#
_entry.id   AF-A0A7V3XF46-F1
#
_cell.length_a   1.000
_cell.length_b   1.000
_cell.length_c   1.000
_cell.angle_alpha   90.00
_cell.angle_beta   90.00
_cell.angle_gamma   90.00
#
_symmetry.space_group_name_H-M   'P 1'
#
loop_
_entity.id
_entity.type
_entity.pdbx_description
1 polymer ?
#
loop_
_entity_poly.entity_id
_entity_poly.type
_entity_poly.pdbx_seq_one_letter_code
_entity_poly.pdbx_strand_id
1 'polypeptide(L)'
;MPEKILTSFEVRRLEILDVNGDVDESLMPSLSHTEIKKMYELLILSRTFDQRAVDLQREGRIGTYAPHLGQEAIQVGSAFALEKSDWIFPSFREM
;
A
#
# COMPACT_ATOMS: atom_id res chain seq x y z
N MET A 1 -42.05 13.31 2.98
CA MET A 1 -41.01 14.36 2.84
C MET A 1 -40.44 14.22 1.45
N PRO A 2 -40.45 15.28 0.60
CA PRO A 2 -39.81 15.16 -0.72
C PRO A 2 -38.29 15.11 -0.55
N GLU A 3 -37.66 14.13 -1.18
CA GLU A 3 -36.21 13.96 -1.21
C GLU A 3 -35.55 15.06 -2.05
N LYS A 4 -34.44 15.63 -1.59
CA LYS A 4 -33.66 16.65 -2.31
C LYS A 4 -32.18 16.34 -2.21
N ILE A 5 -31.52 16.19 -3.35
CA ILE A 5 -30.06 16.07 -3.41
C ILE A 5 -29.46 17.43 -3.04
N LEU A 6 -28.65 17.44 -1.97
CA LEU A 6 -27.96 18.65 -1.49
C LEU A 6 -26.61 18.87 -2.20
N THR A 7 -25.94 17.78 -2.61
CA THR A 7 -24.67 17.83 -3.34
C THR A 7 -24.39 16.51 -4.06
N SER A 8 -23.54 16.57 -5.09
CA SER A 8 -22.99 15.41 -5.80
C SER A 8 -21.52 15.67 -6.08
N PHE A 9 -20.68 14.63 -6.01
CA PHE A 9 -19.26 14.73 -6.33
C PHE A 9 -18.83 13.58 -7.27
N GLU A 10 -17.83 13.88 -8.10
CA GLU A 10 -17.18 12.93 -9.01
C GLU A 10 -15.87 12.46 -8.37
N VAL A 11 -15.63 11.15 -8.38
CA VAL A 11 -14.36 10.56 -7.91
C VAL A 11 -13.67 9.91 -9.09
N ARG A 12 -12.44 10.34 -9.36
CA ARG A 12 -11.58 9.74 -10.39
C ARG A 12 -10.61 8.78 -9.74
N ARG A 13 -10.48 7.58 -10.32
CA ARG A 13 -9.48 6.59 -9.94
C ARG A 13 -8.33 6.63 -10.94
N LEU A 14 -7.11 6.67 -10.43
CA LEU A 14 -5.90 6.47 -11.22
C LEU A 14 -5.46 5.01 -11.11
N GLU A 15 -5.22 4.37 -12.24
CA GLU A 15 -4.74 3.00 -12.36
C GLU A 15 -3.69 2.96 -13.48
N ILE A 16 -2.45 2.57 -13.15
CA ILE A 16 -1.32 2.51 -14.10
C ILE A 16 -1.10 1.07 -14.58
N LEU A 17 -1.40 0.09 -13.71
CA LEU A 17 -1.31 -1.34 -13.99
C LEU A 17 -2.71 -1.92 -13.78
N ASP A 18 -3.27 -2.55 -14.82
CA ASP A 18 -4.60 -3.15 -14.75
C ASP A 18 -4.58 -4.58 -14.20
N VAL A 19 -5.77 -5.20 -14.12
CA VAL A 19 -5.96 -6.57 -13.61
C VAL A 19 -5.40 -7.67 -14.52
N ASN A 20 -5.17 -7.37 -15.80
CA ASN A 20 -4.58 -8.29 -16.78
C ASN A 20 -3.05 -8.21 -16.78
N GLY A 21 -2.49 -7.19 -16.13
CA GLY A 21 -1.06 -6.91 -16.10
C GLY A 21 -0.62 -5.93 -17.20
N ASP A 22 -1.56 -5.27 -17.87
CA ASP A 22 -1.28 -4.26 -18.88
C ASP A 22 -0.96 -2.92 -18.22
N VAL A 23 0.12 -2.27 -18.66
CA VAL A 23 0.61 -1.01 -18.11
C VAL A 23 0.27 0.15 -19.04
N ASP A 24 -0.27 1.24 -18.49
CA ASP A 24 -0.35 2.52 -19.19
C ASP A 24 1.04 3.19 -19.17
N GLU A 25 1.82 2.92 -20.23
CA GLU A 25 3.16 3.47 -20.43
C GLU A 25 3.20 5.01 -20.41
N SER A 26 2.08 5.69 -20.71
CA SER A 26 2.03 7.15 -20.67
C SER A 26 2.03 7.72 -19.24
N LEU A 27 1.64 6.90 -18.27
CA LEU A 27 1.56 7.24 -16.85
C LEU A 27 2.66 6.55 -16.02
N MET A 28 3.48 5.70 -16.62
CA MET A 28 4.50 4.93 -15.92
C MET A 28 5.64 5.84 -15.41
N PRO A 29 5.92 5.86 -14.09
CA PRO A 29 7.06 6.60 -13.56
C PRO A 29 8.38 6.01 -14.06
N SER A 30 9.43 6.83 -14.11
CA SER A 30 10.78 6.42 -14.50
C SER A 30 11.41 5.51 -13.44
N LEU A 31 11.04 4.23 -13.46
CA LEU A 31 11.56 3.20 -12.57
C LEU A 31 12.42 2.22 -13.35
N SER A 32 13.61 1.92 -12.83
CA SER A 32 14.43 0.84 -13.35
C SER A 32 13.84 -0.53 -13.02
N HIS A 33 14.17 -1.54 -13.82
CA HIS A 33 13.76 -2.92 -13.55
C HIS A 33 14.22 -3.41 -12.16
N THR A 34 15.38 -2.93 -11.69
CA THR A 34 15.90 -3.24 -10.36
C THR A 34 15.05 -2.65 -9.25
N GLU A 35 14.58 -1.40 -9.40
CA GLU A 35 13.67 -0.76 -8.43
C GLU A 35 12.32 -1.47 -8.40
N ILE A 36 11.74 -1.77 -9.57
CA ILE A 36 10.48 -2.52 -9.66
C ILE A 36 10.60 -3.88 -8.93
N LYS A 37 11.69 -4.61 -9.20
CA LYS A 37 11.95 -5.88 -8.52
C LYS A 37 12.08 -5.69 -7.01
N LYS A 38 12.80 -4.64 -6.58
CA LYS A 38 13.01 -4.36 -5.16
C LYS A 38 11.70 -4.02 -4.45
N MET A 39 10.83 -3.22 -5.07
CA MET A 39 9.50 -2.92 -4.57
C MET A 39 8.69 -4.21 -4.41
N TYR A 40 8.69 -5.08 -5.42
CA TYR A 40 7.99 -6.36 -5.35
C TYR A 40 8.49 -7.25 -4.21
N GLU A 41 9.81 -7.36 -4.02
CA GLU A 41 10.40 -8.08 -2.88
C GLU A 41 9.91 -7.52 -1.53
N LEU A 42 9.77 -6.19 -1.41
CA LEU A 42 9.27 -5.55 -0.19
C LEU A 42 7.77 -5.78 0.04
N LEU A 43 6.96 -5.86 -1.02
CA LEU A 43 5.55 -6.25 -0.91
C LEU A 43 5.42 -7.67 -0.34
N ILE A 44 6.25 -8.60 -0.82
CA ILE A 44 6.27 -9.98 -0.31
C ILE A 44 6.75 -10.00 1.14
N LEU A 45 7.79 -9.24 1.46
CA LEU A 45 8.32 -9.16 2.83
C LEU A 45 7.27 -8.62 3.80
N SER A 46 6.62 -7.50 3.46
CA SER A 46 5.57 -6.86 4.25
C SER A 46 4.43 -7.85 4.55
N ARG A 47 3.91 -8.53 3.52
CA ARG A 47 2.88 -9.56 3.70
C ARG A 47 3.33 -10.77 4.52
N THR A 48 4.58 -11.19 4.35
CA THR A 48 5.13 -12.34 5.11
C THR A 48 5.28 -11.99 6.59
N PHE A 49 5.74 -10.77 6.88
CA PHE A 49 5.81 -10.28 8.25
C PHE A 49 4.42 -10.19 8.87
N ASP A 50 3.45 -9.61 8.17
CA ASP A 50 2.07 -9.44 8.65
C ASP A 50 1.47 -10.78 9.09
N GLN A 51 1.58 -11.78 8.22
CA GLN A 51 1.10 -13.13 8.51
C GLN A 51 1.78 -13.71 9.75
N ARG A 52 3.10 -13.54 9.87
CA ARG A 52 3.84 -14.07 11.02
C ARG A 52 3.47 -13.34 12.32
N ALA A 53 3.27 -12.04 12.28
CA ALA A 53 2.86 -11.25 13.44
C ALA A 53 1.45 -11.65 13.91
N VAL A 54 0.51 -11.87 12.99
CA VAL A 54 -0.81 -12.42 13.31
C VAL A 54 -0.71 -13.80 13.97
N ASP A 55 0.14 -14.69 13.46
CA ASP A 55 0.33 -16.01 14.05
C ASP A 55 0.91 -15.91 15.48
N LEU A 56 1.91 -15.06 15.69
CA LEU A 56 2.51 -14.81 17.01
C LEU A 56 1.51 -14.20 17.99
N GLN A 57 0.63 -13.32 17.52
CA GLN A 57 -0.45 -12.75 18.33
C GLN A 57 -1.42 -13.83 18.79
N ARG A 58 -1.81 -14.74 17.88
CA ARG A 58 -2.70 -15.88 18.18
C ARG A 58 -2.05 -16.89 19.13
N GLU A 59 -0.74 -17.08 19.04
CA GLU A 59 0.05 -17.89 19.98
C GLU A 59 0.24 -17.19 21.35
N GLY A 60 -0.20 -15.93 21.51
CA GLY A 60 -0.02 -15.16 22.75
C GLY A 60 1.43 -14.71 23.01
N ARG A 61 2.29 -14.75 21.99
CA ARG A 61 3.73 -14.45 22.09
C ARG A 61 4.05 -12.98 21.91
N ILE A 62 3.15 -12.22 21.30
CA ILE A 62 3.19 -10.76 21.22
C ILE A 62 1.85 -10.20 21.72
N GLY A 63 1.84 -8.91 22.06
CA GLY A 63 0.64 -8.19 22.47
C GLY A 63 -0.31 -7.93 21.29
N THR A 64 -0.96 -6.76 21.30
CA THR A 64 -1.87 -6.38 20.21
C THR A 64 -1.08 -6.10 18.93
N TYR A 65 -1.51 -6.69 17.82
CA TYR A 65 -0.97 -6.44 16.48
C TYR A 65 -2.10 -5.97 15.55
N ALA A 66 -1.80 -5.03 14.65
CA ALA A 66 -2.74 -4.46 13.70
C ALA A 66 -2.43 -4.98 12.28
N PRO A 67 -3.19 -5.97 11.77
CA PRO A 67 -2.91 -6.57 10.47
C PRO A 67 -3.01 -5.57 9.33
N HIS A 68 -2.19 -5.65 8.29
CA HIS A 68 -2.25 -4.72 7.15
C HIS A 68 -2.25 -5.40 5.78
N LEU A 69 -2.67 -6.67 5.72
CA LEU A 69 -2.93 -7.39 4.48
C LEU A 69 -3.76 -6.54 3.50
N GLY A 70 -3.27 -6.39 2.26
CA GLY A 70 -3.89 -5.58 1.21
C GLY A 70 -3.49 -4.11 1.20
N GLN A 71 -2.64 -3.66 2.13
CA GLN A 71 -2.12 -2.29 2.21
C GLN A 71 -0.61 -2.21 1.96
N GLU A 72 0.02 -3.27 1.48
CA GLU A 72 1.47 -3.34 1.27
C GLU A 72 1.92 -2.33 0.21
N ALA A 73 1.13 -2.16 -0.86
CA ALA A 73 1.45 -1.28 -1.98
C ALA A 73 1.52 0.19 -1.57
N ILE A 74 0.65 0.65 -0.67
CA ILE A 74 0.66 2.04 -0.21
C ILE A 74 1.87 2.31 0.69
N GLN A 75 2.28 1.34 1.51
CA GLN A 75 3.47 1.46 2.37
C GLN A 75 4.75 1.50 1.53
N VAL A 76 4.96 0.50 0.67
CA VAL A 76 6.16 0.41 -0.17
C VAL A 76 6.22 1.53 -1.20
N GLY A 77 5.11 1.81 -1.89
CA GLY A 77 5.06 2.84 -2.92
C GLY A 77 5.33 4.23 -2.37
N SER A 78 4.73 4.59 -1.22
CA SER A 78 4.97 5.90 -0.61
C SER A 78 6.40 6.03 -0.11
N ALA A 79 6.98 5.01 0.53
CA ALA A 79 8.36 5.02 0.98
C ALA A 79 9.37 5.17 -0.18
N PHE A 80 9.10 4.58 -1.35
CA PHE A 80 9.96 4.71 -2.54
C PHE A 80 9.90 6.09 -3.20
N ALA A 81 8.83 6.85 -2.97
CA ALA A 81 8.69 8.19 -3.50
C ALA A 81 9.42 9.25 -2.65
N LEU A 82 9.95 8.87 -1.47
CA LEU A 82 10.59 9.77 -0.52
C LEU A 82 12.12 9.74 -0.64
N GLU A 83 12.73 10.87 -0.31
CA GLU A 83 14.16 10.96 -0.04
C GLU A 83 14.48 10.51 1.38
N LYS A 84 15.74 10.10 1.62
CA LYS A 84 16.17 9.64 2.96
C LYS A 84 16.06 10.69 4.06
N SER A 85 16.03 11.97 3.69
CA SER A 85 15.88 13.11 4.61
C SER A 85 14.42 13.46 4.89
N ASP A 86 13.48 12.86 4.16
CA ASP A 86 12.07 13.16 4.34
C ASP A 86 11.53 12.58 5.64
N TRP A 87 10.60 13.33 6.23
CA TRP A 87 9.96 12.94 7.47
C TRP A 87 8.68 12.15 7.17
N ILE A 88 8.48 11.07 7.92
CA ILE A 88 7.26 10.27 7.88
C ILE A 88 6.62 10.34 9.27
N PHE A 89 5.29 10.51 9.29
CA PHE A 89 4.48 10.53 10.51
C PHE A 89 3.50 9.36 10.46
N PRO A 90 3.96 8.12 10.73
CA PRO A 90 3.16 6.95 10.45
C PRO A 90 2.05 6.72 11.49
N SER A 91 1.02 5.97 11.09
CA SER A 91 0.03 5.38 11.99
C SER A 91 0.45 3.99 12.46
N PHE A 92 -0.31 3.39 13.39
CA PHE A 92 0.02 2.08 14.00
C PHE A 92 -0.01 0.88 13.03
N ARG A 93 -0.44 1.08 11.78
CA ARG A 93 -0.58 0.05 10.75
C ARG A 93 0.45 0.19 9.63
N GLU A 94 1.30 1.21 9.69
CA GLU A 94 2.40 1.40 8.75
C GLU A 94 3.68 0.84 9.37
N MET A 95 4.39 0.02 8.60
CA MET A 95 5.66 -0.60 8.98
C MET A 95 6.84 0.01 8.24
#